data_AF-A0A2A3FWW7-F1
#
_entry.id   AF-A0A2A3FWW7-F1
#
_cell.length_a   1.000
_cell.length_b   1.000
_cell.length_c   1.000
_cell.angle_alpha   90.00
_cell.angle_beta   90.00
_cell.angle_gamma   90.00
#
_symmetry.space_group_name_H-M   'P 1'
#
loop_
_entity.id
_entity.type
_entity.pdbx_description
1 polymer ?
#
loop_
_entity_poly.entity_id
_entity_poly.type
_entity_poly.pdbx_seq_one_letter_code
_entity_poly.pdbx_strand_id
1 'polypeptide(L)'
;MGAARGIAGSYRPEQQGCFLAAGERERDWFVRMNNTGGAVDVWEVHGIDDADLVQSPEGYFYFPGVIAASELLLVQRDLPPARN
;
A
#
# COMPACT_ATOMS: atom_id res chain seq x y z
N MET A 1 25.51 -6.94 -1.94
CA MET A 1 24.63 -5.83 -2.34
C MET A 1 23.26 -6.37 -2.71
N GLY A 2 22.40 -6.65 -1.73
CA GLY A 2 21.11 -7.28 -1.99
C GLY A 2 20.49 -7.82 -0.71
N ALA A 3 19.65 -7.01 -0.07
CA ALA A 3 18.74 -7.45 0.99
C ALA A 3 17.72 -6.33 1.19
N ALA A 4 16.63 -6.33 0.42
CA ALA A 4 15.50 -5.48 0.76
C ALA A 4 14.78 -6.12 1.97
N ARG A 5 15.23 -5.77 3.17
CA ARG A 5 14.66 -6.17 4.47
C ARG A 5 14.21 -4.90 5.18
N GLY A 6 12.90 -4.62 5.09
CA GLY A 6 12.21 -3.51 5.76
C GLY A 6 12.76 -2.11 5.47
N ILE A 7 12.06 -1.08 5.95
CA ILE A 7 12.65 0.26 6.08
C ILE A 7 13.68 0.17 7.22
N ALA A 8 14.89 0.69 7.00
CA ALA A 8 15.99 0.72 7.97
C ALA A 8 16.59 -0.65 8.41
N GLY A 9 16.44 -1.72 7.63
CA GLY A 9 17.14 -2.99 7.89
C GLY A 9 16.42 -3.94 8.85
N SER A 10 15.12 -3.72 9.09
CA SER A 10 14.31 -4.62 9.93
C SER A 10 14.06 -5.98 9.25
N TYR A 11 14.05 -7.04 10.06
CA TYR A 11 13.75 -8.40 9.59
C TYR A 11 12.24 -8.71 9.49
N ARG A 12 11.42 -7.79 9.98
CA ARG A 12 9.96 -7.93 10.07
C ARG A 12 9.31 -6.64 9.61
N PRO A 13 8.11 -6.71 9.01
CA PRO A 13 7.36 -5.51 8.70
C PRO A 13 7.05 -4.76 10.00
N GLU A 14 7.04 -3.43 9.94
CA GLU A 14 6.66 -2.57 11.05
C GLU A 14 5.19 -2.78 11.44
N GLN A 15 4.33 -2.99 10.44
CA GLN A 15 2.95 -3.43 10.61
C GLN A 15 2.70 -4.66 9.74
N GLN A 16 2.14 -5.73 10.32
CA GLN A 16 1.79 -6.93 9.56
C GLN A 16 0.42 -6.72 8.87
N GLY A 17 0.43 -6.36 7.59
CA GLY A 17 -0.78 -6.15 6.81
C GLY A 17 -0.56 -5.31 5.56
N CYS A 18 -1.66 -4.83 4.99
CA CYS A 18 -1.65 -3.96 3.81
C CYS A 18 -2.25 -2.60 4.16
N PHE A 19 -1.48 -1.53 4.03
CA PHE A 19 -2.03 -0.18 4.11
C PHE A 19 -2.97 0.07 2.94
N LEU A 20 -4.14 0.63 3.24
CA LEU A 20 -5.17 0.93 2.25
C LEU A 20 -5.45 2.43 2.26
N ALA A 21 -5.55 3.00 1.06
CA ALA A 21 -5.96 4.38 0.90
C ALA A 21 -7.49 4.46 1.11
N ALA A 22 -7.94 5.33 2.01
CA ALA A 22 -9.37 5.61 2.21
C ALA A 22 -9.97 6.49 1.10
N GLY A 23 -9.17 6.91 0.11
CA GLY A 23 -9.63 7.66 -1.05
C GLY A 23 -8.49 8.13 -1.96
N GLU A 24 -8.86 8.86 -3.02
CA GLU A 24 -7.93 9.26 -4.09
C GLU A 24 -6.73 10.08 -3.61
N ARG A 25 -6.94 10.98 -2.65
CA ARG A 25 -5.85 11.83 -2.12
C ARG A 25 -4.77 11.00 -1.42
N GLU A 26 -5.19 10.00 -0.65
CA GLU A 26 -4.28 9.13 0.07
C GLU A 26 -3.62 8.12 -0.88
N ARG A 27 -4.37 7.62 -1.87
CA ARG A 27 -3.83 6.84 -3.00
C ARG A 27 -2.67 7.59 -3.67
N ASP A 28 -2.89 8.84 -4.07
CA ASP A 28 -1.87 9.65 -4.75
C ASP A 28 -0.64 9.90 -3.88
N TRP A 29 -0.86 10.04 -2.58
CA TRP A 29 0.23 10.15 -1.63
C TRP A 29 1.04 8.84 -1.54
N PHE A 30 0.39 7.68 -1.45
CA PHE A 30 1.05 6.37 -1.44
C PHE A 30 1.81 6.09 -2.74
N VAL A 31 1.22 6.40 -3.90
CA VAL A 31 1.89 6.26 -5.20
C VAL A 31 3.16 7.11 -5.23
N ARG A 32 3.07 8.39 -4.86
CA ARG A 32 4.25 9.28 -4.84
C ARG A 32 5.33 8.79 -3.86
N MET A 33 4.93 8.28 -2.70
CA MET A 33 5.87 7.80 -1.68
C MET A 33 6.61 6.52 -2.11
N ASN A 34 5.89 5.54 -2.66
CA ASN A 34 6.44 4.21 -2.91
C ASN A 34 7.06 4.04 -4.30
N ASN A 35 6.69 4.90 -5.26
CA ASN A 35 7.13 4.80 -6.64
C ASN A 35 8.54 5.41 -6.84
N THR A 36 9.55 4.79 -6.23
CA THR A 36 10.96 5.21 -6.28
C THR A 36 11.84 4.30 -7.15
N GLY A 37 11.34 3.13 -7.56
CA GLY A 37 12.11 2.09 -8.25
C GLY A 37 11.60 1.69 -9.64
N GLY A 38 10.50 2.27 -10.13
CA GLY A 38 9.87 1.89 -11.40
C GLY A 38 8.35 1.96 -11.32
N ALA A 39 7.68 1.88 -12.47
CA ALA A 39 6.24 2.09 -12.56
C ALA A 39 5.43 1.18 -11.61
N VAL A 40 4.34 1.72 -11.06
CA VAL A 40 3.46 1.01 -10.12
C VAL A 40 2.03 0.95 -10.63
N ASP A 41 1.33 -0.10 -10.23
CA ASP A 41 -0.09 -0.27 -10.49
C ASP A 41 -0.92 0.19 -9.29
N VAL A 42 -2.16 0.61 -9.54
CA VAL A 42 -3.16 0.90 -8.51
C VAL A 42 -4.26 -0.13 -8.60
N TRP A 43 -4.54 -0.76 -7.46
CA TRP A 43 -5.59 -1.74 -7.28
C TRP A 43 -6.63 -1.18 -6.32
N GLU A 44 -7.89 -1.27 -6.70
CA GLU A 44 -9.02 -1.05 -5.80
C GLU A 44 -9.32 -2.36 -5.06
N VAL A 45 -9.64 -2.24 -3.78
CA VAL A 45 -9.96 -3.37 -2.92
C VAL A 45 -11.44 -3.36 -2.62
N HIS A 46 -12.09 -4.49 -2.89
CA HIS A 46 -13.50 -4.74 -2.56
C HIS A 46 -13.61 -5.69 -1.37
N GLY A 47 -14.81 -5.82 -0.81
CA GLY A 47 -15.10 -6.82 0.22
C GLY A 47 -14.39 -6.63 1.57
N ILE A 48 -13.77 -5.46 1.79
CA ILE A 48 -13.22 -5.04 3.09
C ILE A 48 -14.03 -3.85 3.57
N ASP A 49 -14.62 -3.97 4.76
CA ASP A 49 -15.35 -2.88 5.39
C ASP A 49 -14.39 -2.00 6.19
N ASP A 50 -14.72 -0.70 6.35
CA ASP A 50 -13.93 0.24 7.16
C ASP A 50 -13.74 -0.25 8.61
N ALA A 51 -14.68 -1.06 9.11
CA ALA A 51 -14.61 -1.66 10.44
C ALA A 51 -13.52 -2.74 10.58
N ASP A 52 -13.05 -3.31 9.48
CA ASP A 52 -11.97 -4.30 9.45
C ASP A 52 -10.58 -3.64 9.39
N LEU A 53 -10.54 -2.31 9.26
CA LEU A 53 -9.31 -1.54 9.21
C LEU A 53 -8.82 -1.18 10.60
N VAL A 54 -7.51 -1.30 10.79
CA VAL A 54 -6.83 -0.87 12.01
C VAL A 54 -6.09 0.43 11.72
N GLN A 55 -6.26 1.42 12.60
CA GLN A 55 -5.46 2.63 12.53
C GLN A 55 -4.07 2.36 13.11
N SER A 56 -3.04 2.61 12.31
CA SER A 56 -1.65 2.59 12.75
C SER A 56 -1.33 3.77 13.68
N PRO A 57 -0.27 3.69 14.51
CA PRO A 57 0.19 4.82 15.33
C PRO A 57 0.49 6.10 14.52
N GLU A 58 0.83 5.95 13.25
CA GLU A 58 1.12 7.04 12.31
C GLU A 58 -0.16 7.68 11.72
N GLY A 59 -1.34 7.14 12.05
CA GLY A 59 -2.64 7.67 11.65
C GLY A 59 -3.23 7.10 10.36
N TYR A 60 -2.50 6.20 9.69
CA TYR A 60 -2.93 5.54 8.44
C TYR A 60 -3.67 4.22 8.72
N PHE A 61 -4.60 3.83 7.85
CA PHE A 61 -5.34 2.59 8.00
C PHE A 61 -4.67 1.43 7.26
N TYR A 62 -4.68 0.25 7.90
CA TYR A 62 -4.23 -0.98 7.27
C TYR A 62 -5.17 -2.14 7.60
N PHE A 63 -5.26 -3.07 6.66
CA PHE A 63 -5.93 -4.34 6.86
C PHE A 63 -4.94 -5.35 7.46
N PRO A 64 -5.20 -5.90 8.66
CA PRO A 64 -4.27 -6.82 9.36
C PRO A 64 -4.41 -8.27 8.84
N GLY A 65 -4.29 -8.46 7.53
CA GLY A 65 -4.52 -9.76 6.89
C GLY A 65 -4.05 -9.84 5.45
N VAL A 66 -4.45 -10.92 4.77
CA VAL A 66 -4.20 -11.15 3.35
C VAL A 66 -5.46 -10.81 2.57
N ILE A 67 -5.32 -9.94 1.57
CA ILE A 67 -6.40 -9.57 0.66
C ILE A 67 -6.43 -10.59 -0.48
N ALA A 68 -7.58 -11.24 -0.68
CA ALA A 68 -7.71 -12.24 -1.74
C ALA A 68 -7.68 -11.56 -3.12
N ALA A 69 -7.08 -12.21 -4.12
CA ALA A 69 -6.99 -11.63 -5.47
C ALA A 69 -8.36 -11.42 -6.13
N SER A 70 -9.39 -12.16 -5.71
CA SER A 70 -10.78 -11.96 -6.15
C SER A 70 -11.36 -10.62 -5.69
N GLU A 71 -10.80 -10.04 -4.63
CA GLU A 71 -11.21 -8.75 -4.06
C GLU A 71 -10.44 -7.58 -4.69
N LEU A 72 -9.53 -7.84 -5.63
CA LEU A 72 -8.70 -6.81 -6.25
C LEU A 72 -9.19 -6.49 -7.67
N LEU A 73 -9.42 -5.21 -7.92
CA LEU A 73 -9.68 -4.69 -9.26
C LEU A 73 -8.53 -3.77 -9.70
N LEU A 74 -7.89 -4.07 -10.83
CA LEU A 74 -6.88 -3.19 -11.40
C LEU A 74 -7.55 -1.94 -11.97
N VAL A 75 -7.28 -0.78 -11.37
CA VAL A 75 -7.87 0.50 -11.81
C VAL A 75 -6.91 1.34 -12.64
N GLN A 76 -5.60 1.27 -12.37
CA GLN A 76 -4.57 1.97 -13.14
C GLN A 76 -3.31 1.12 -13.23
N ARG A 77 -2.65 1.16 -14.39
CA ARG A 77 -1.44 0.39 -14.67
C ARG A 77 -0.27 1.30 -15.05
N ASP A 78 0.94 0.88 -14.71
CA ASP A 78 2.19 1.47 -15.18
C ASP A 78 2.30 2.98 -14.88
N LEU A 79 1.85 3.41 -13.70
CA LEU A 79 2.00 4.79 -13.28
C LEU A 79 3.49 5.11 -13.09
N PRO A 80 4.03 6.09 -13.83
CA PRO A 80 5.46 6.40 -13.76
C PRO A 80 5.81 6.99 -12.39
N PRO A 81 7.08 6.85 -11.95
CA PRO A 81 7.60 7.55 -10.78
C PRO A 81 7.23 9.02 -10.80
N ALA A 82 6.78 9.53 -9.66
CA ALA A 82 6.55 10.96 -9.52
C ALA A 82 7.87 11.68 -9.82
N ARG A 83 7.90 12.48 -10.90
CA ARG A 83 9.03 13.37 -11.17
C ARG A 83 9.00 14.48 -10.13
N ASN A 84 10.03 14.52 -9.30
CA ASN A 84 10.34 15.70 -8.47
C ASN A 84 10.51 16.94 -9.33
#